data_AF-A0A843E5B1-F1
#
_entry.id   AF-A0A843E5B1-F1
#
_cell.length_a   1.000
_cell.length_b   1.000
_cell.length_c   1.000
_cell.angle_alpha   90.00
_cell.angle_beta   90.00
_cell.angle_gamma   90.00
#
_symmetry.space_group_name_H-M   'P 1'
#
loop_
_entity.id
_entity.type
_entity.pdbx_description
1 polymer ?
#
loop_
_entity_poly.entity_id
_entity_poly.type
_entity_poly.pdbx_seq_one_letter_code
_entity_poly.pdbx_strand_id
1 'polypeptide(L)'
;MENNPRKPYNGFIGTTRAKILGLVLAFVVTFLMMYFGAYTKYCLFVFVGALLFVIPKAFGVKSFKAMAVLGVMFFLVTSFVGAYLVTIPAIEDAQDTEIKDTFYGYDVQQISGTDDYNIYIYYDGASAPKFYYTQVTSCSFEYLFGTQKTADMSVVSGHLYTTKVTLSDDNVYLVSFEADGKRSQTTVIDETIGSDTLQKTAIAGNMYVNGIPTVMFFLVLLFSTWMRRNFEKQRAKFEAEGRLYPKGYGLCKKCGMTVLPGEKVCRKCGEPIDIPEEIQRATLAKLYGTEKCPNCGNDVIKIEKVCPKCKTQMPGREVLSEDETFKCSECGTDVPVDADKCPMCGARFDDDSDETAVESFKCSECGELVPSNAEFCEKCGAKFDKD
;
A
#
# COMPACT_ATOMS: atom_id res chain seq x y z
N MET A 1 -35.72 -2.67 19.11
CA MET A 1 -35.25 -2.13 17.81
C MET A 1 -34.31 -1.00 18.14
N GLU A 2 -33.02 -1.29 18.24
CA GLU A 2 -32.03 -0.34 18.75
C GLU A 2 -31.08 0.04 17.62
N ASN A 3 -30.99 1.34 17.39
CA ASN A 3 -30.21 1.97 16.34
C ASN A 3 -28.73 1.62 16.50
N ASN A 4 -28.24 0.75 15.62
CA ASN A 4 -26.82 0.58 15.37
C ASN A 4 -26.39 1.72 14.42
N PRO A 5 -25.56 2.70 14.85
CA PRO A 5 -25.01 3.70 13.95
C PRO A 5 -23.89 3.02 13.13
N ARG A 6 -24.26 2.10 12.23
CA ARG A 6 -23.37 1.66 11.18
C ARG A 6 -23.16 2.87 10.28
N LYS A 7 -21.89 3.25 10.17
CA LYS A 7 -21.29 4.16 9.17
C LYS A 7 -22.15 4.29 7.91
N PRO A 8 -22.25 5.48 7.28
CA PRO A 8 -22.95 5.62 6.01
C PRO A 8 -22.30 4.67 5.01
N TYR A 9 -22.95 3.54 4.77
CA TYR A 9 -22.53 2.58 3.78
C TYR A 9 -22.93 3.23 2.47
N ASN A 10 -21.99 3.93 1.83
CA ASN A 10 -22.16 4.31 0.44
C ASN A 10 -22.34 2.99 -0.34
N GLY A 11 -23.61 2.57 -0.54
CA GLY A 11 -24.00 1.28 -1.13
C GLY A 11 -23.52 1.07 -2.56
N PHE A 12 -22.82 2.06 -3.12
CA PHE A 12 -22.20 2.01 -4.42
C PHE A 12 -20.85 1.26 -4.42
N ILE A 13 -20.00 1.46 -3.40
CA ILE A 13 -18.64 0.90 -3.38
C ILE A 13 -18.70 -0.62 -3.27
N GLY A 14 -17.99 -1.33 -4.16
CA GLY A 14 -17.96 -2.80 -4.20
C GLY A 14 -19.05 -3.46 -5.05
N THR A 15 -20.03 -2.71 -5.56
CA THR A 15 -20.99 -3.20 -6.57
C THR A 15 -20.26 -3.52 -7.89
N THR A 16 -20.86 -4.35 -8.75
CA THR A 16 -20.30 -4.67 -10.08
C THR A 16 -20.09 -3.41 -10.92
N ARG A 17 -21.05 -2.47 -10.86
CA ARG A 17 -20.99 -1.19 -11.59
C ARG A 17 -19.84 -0.32 -11.08
N ALA A 18 -19.66 -0.20 -9.76
CA ALA A 18 -18.55 0.56 -9.19
C ALA A 18 -17.20 -0.06 -9.54
N LYS A 19 -17.08 -1.40 -9.53
CA LYS A 19 -15.84 -2.09 -9.93
C LYS A 19 -15.46 -1.81 -11.38
N ILE A 20 -16.43 -1.90 -12.31
CA ILE A 20 -16.19 -1.57 -13.72
C ILE A 20 -15.80 -0.10 -13.87
N LEU A 21 -16.54 0.81 -13.22
CA LEU A 21 -16.23 2.23 -13.24
C LEU A 21 -14.81 2.52 -12.72
N GLY A 22 -14.40 1.87 -11.63
CA GLY A 22 -13.05 2.02 -11.08
C GLY A 22 -11.95 1.53 -12.03
N LEU A 23 -12.18 0.44 -12.77
CA LEU A 23 -11.24 -0.04 -13.79
C LEU A 23 -11.12 0.94 -14.96
N VAL A 24 -12.26 1.41 -15.48
CA VAL A 24 -12.31 2.38 -16.59
C VAL A 24 -11.69 3.71 -16.18
N LEU A 25 -12.04 4.22 -15.00
CA LEU A 25 -11.51 5.47 -14.48
C LEU A 25 -9.99 5.40 -14.29
N ALA A 26 -9.49 4.28 -13.75
CA ALA A 26 -8.04 4.08 -13.60
C ALA A 26 -7.33 4.15 -14.95
N PHE A 27 -7.87 3.46 -15.97
CA PHE A 27 -7.33 3.47 -17.32
C PHE A 27 -7.35 4.89 -17.92
N VAL A 28 -8.47 5.59 -17.86
CA VAL A 28 -8.62 6.94 -18.46
C VAL A 28 -7.70 7.95 -17.78
N VAL A 29 -7.67 8.00 -16.44
CA VAL A 29 -6.83 8.95 -15.69
C VAL A 29 -5.35 8.71 -15.98
N THR A 30 -4.92 7.45 -15.98
CA THR A 30 -3.52 7.12 -16.24
C THR A 30 -3.15 7.37 -17.70
N PHE A 31 -4.02 7.04 -18.65
CA PHE A 31 -3.81 7.34 -20.07
C PHE A 31 -3.70 8.85 -20.33
N LEU A 32 -4.59 9.67 -19.76
CA LEU A 32 -4.52 11.13 -19.91
C LEU A 32 -3.22 11.70 -19.30
N MET A 33 -2.80 11.19 -18.15
CA MET A 33 -1.54 11.60 -17.53
C MET A 33 -0.32 11.24 -18.39
N MET A 34 -0.41 10.15 -19.16
CA MET A 34 0.59 9.79 -20.16
C MET A 34 0.52 10.70 -21.38
N TYR A 35 -0.68 10.94 -21.91
CA TYR A 35 -0.91 11.76 -23.08
C TYR A 35 -0.37 13.20 -22.92
N PHE A 36 -0.63 13.85 -21.77
CA PHE A 36 -0.15 15.21 -21.51
C PHE A 36 1.33 15.30 -21.11
N GLY A 37 2.10 14.20 -21.20
CA GLY A 37 3.52 14.20 -20.86
C GLY A 37 3.82 14.44 -19.38
N ALA A 38 2.82 14.55 -18.50
CA ALA A 38 3.03 14.85 -17.08
C ALA A 38 3.89 13.78 -16.39
N TYR A 39 3.83 12.53 -16.86
CA TYR A 39 4.58 11.39 -16.32
C TYR A 39 6.12 11.52 -16.41
N THR A 40 6.66 12.39 -17.28
CA THR A 40 8.11 12.55 -17.47
C THR A 40 8.76 13.51 -16.48
N LYS A 41 7.95 14.29 -15.75
CA LYS A 41 8.44 15.19 -14.70
C LYS A 41 8.54 14.44 -13.37
N TYR A 42 9.53 14.76 -12.54
CA TYR A 42 9.61 14.35 -11.12
C TYR A 42 9.35 12.86 -10.81
N CYS A 43 9.82 11.93 -11.65
CA CYS A 43 9.59 10.49 -11.50
C CYS A 43 8.10 10.06 -11.50
N LEU A 44 7.24 10.83 -12.17
CA LEU A 44 5.79 10.59 -12.19
C LEU A 44 5.38 9.28 -12.87
N PHE A 45 6.28 8.59 -13.59
CA PHE A 45 6.08 7.22 -14.09
C PHE A 45 5.75 6.21 -12.98
N VAL A 46 6.30 6.38 -11.77
CA VAL A 46 5.96 5.52 -10.62
C VAL A 46 4.52 5.76 -10.18
N PHE A 47 4.08 7.01 -10.22
CA PHE A 47 2.72 7.39 -9.84
C PHE A 47 1.67 6.87 -10.83
N VAL A 48 1.97 6.78 -12.12
CA VAL A 48 1.09 6.14 -13.11
C VAL A 48 0.76 4.70 -12.67
N GLY A 49 1.80 3.90 -12.39
CA GLY A 49 1.62 2.51 -11.95
C GLY A 49 0.89 2.40 -10.60
N ALA A 50 1.16 3.32 -9.67
CA ALA A 50 0.47 3.37 -8.39
C ALA A 50 -1.02 3.73 -8.52
N LEU A 51 -1.37 4.73 -9.34
CA LEU A 51 -2.76 5.12 -9.60
C LEU A 51 -3.55 4.00 -10.27
N LEU A 52 -2.93 3.31 -11.24
CA LEU A 52 -3.51 2.14 -11.91
C LEU A 52 -3.87 1.04 -10.90
N PHE A 53 -3.16 0.97 -9.77
CA PHE A 53 -3.44 0.03 -8.68
C PHE A 53 -4.42 0.55 -7.62
N VAL A 54 -4.28 1.80 -7.20
CA VAL A 54 -5.05 2.39 -6.08
C VAL A 54 -6.50 2.65 -6.50
N ILE A 55 -6.73 3.20 -7.69
CA ILE A 55 -8.07 3.60 -8.14
C ILE A 55 -9.01 2.39 -8.15
N PRO A 56 -8.73 1.26 -8.82
CA PRO A 56 -9.67 0.14 -8.82
C PRO A 56 -9.90 -0.45 -7.44
N LYS A 57 -8.88 -0.43 -6.55
CA LYS A 57 -9.04 -0.87 -5.16
C LYS A 57 -9.95 0.03 -4.35
N ALA A 58 -9.91 1.35 -4.57
CA ALA A 58 -10.81 2.30 -3.91
C ALA A 58 -12.28 2.01 -4.25
N PHE A 59 -12.54 1.50 -5.46
CA PHE A 59 -13.87 1.07 -5.91
C PHE A 59 -14.23 -0.38 -5.50
N GLY A 60 -13.35 -1.07 -4.77
CA GLY A 60 -13.61 -2.38 -4.20
C GLY A 60 -13.19 -3.57 -5.08
N VAL A 61 -12.34 -3.38 -6.09
CA VAL A 61 -11.75 -4.47 -6.85
C VAL A 61 -10.72 -5.21 -5.98
N LYS A 62 -11.03 -6.45 -5.60
CA LYS A 62 -10.16 -7.30 -4.77
C LYS A 62 -9.51 -8.46 -5.53
N SER A 63 -10.05 -8.80 -6.70
CA SER A 63 -9.60 -9.96 -7.47
C SER A 63 -8.25 -9.69 -8.14
N PHE A 64 -7.27 -10.55 -7.84
CA PHE A 64 -5.94 -10.49 -8.46
C PHE A 64 -6.01 -10.61 -9.99
N LYS A 65 -6.84 -11.52 -10.51
CA LYS A 65 -7.01 -11.75 -11.96
C LYS A 65 -7.47 -10.48 -12.69
N ALA A 66 -8.48 -9.78 -12.18
CA ALA A 66 -8.96 -8.55 -12.83
C ALA A 66 -7.89 -7.45 -12.84
N MET A 67 -7.10 -7.33 -11.77
CA MET A 67 -5.99 -6.38 -11.72
C MET A 67 -4.88 -6.76 -12.69
N ALA A 68 -4.51 -8.04 -12.78
CA ALA A 68 -3.51 -8.49 -13.73
C ALA A 68 -3.95 -8.24 -15.18
N VAL A 69 -5.22 -8.54 -15.51
CA VAL A 69 -5.80 -8.23 -16.83
C VAL A 69 -5.78 -6.74 -17.10
N LEU A 70 -6.13 -5.88 -16.12
CA LEU A 70 -6.02 -4.43 -16.28
C LEU A 70 -4.60 -4.00 -16.64
N GLY A 71 -3.57 -4.52 -15.96
CA GLY A 71 -2.18 -4.17 -16.26
C GLY A 71 -1.73 -4.58 -17.67
N VAL A 72 -2.09 -5.79 -18.12
CA VAL A 72 -1.79 -6.26 -19.48
C VAL A 72 -2.54 -5.44 -20.53
N MET A 73 -3.84 -5.21 -20.31
CA MET A 73 -4.66 -4.42 -21.23
C MET A 73 -4.20 -2.96 -21.29
N PHE A 74 -3.81 -2.39 -20.15
CA PHE A 74 -3.20 -1.07 -20.09
C PHE A 74 -1.97 -1.01 -20.98
N PHE A 75 -0.98 -1.88 -20.75
CA PHE A 75 0.24 -1.92 -21.55
C PHE A 75 -0.01 -2.04 -23.05
N LEU A 76 -0.84 -3.01 -23.46
CA LEU A 76 -1.11 -3.24 -24.88
C LEU A 76 -1.84 -2.03 -25.48
N VAL A 77 -2.96 -1.62 -24.90
CA VAL A 77 -3.79 -0.56 -25.48
C VAL A 77 -3.04 0.76 -25.50
N THR A 78 -2.34 1.15 -24.43
CA THR A 78 -1.61 2.42 -24.43
C THR A 78 -0.40 2.40 -25.35
N SER A 79 0.24 1.25 -25.59
CA SER A 79 1.35 1.17 -26.55
C SER A 79 0.88 1.29 -28.00
N PHE A 80 -0.22 0.63 -28.36
CA PHE A 80 -0.78 0.75 -29.72
C PHE A 80 -1.42 2.12 -29.94
N VAL A 81 -2.24 2.58 -29.00
CA VAL A 81 -2.90 3.90 -29.10
C VAL A 81 -1.84 5.01 -29.09
N GLY A 82 -0.84 4.94 -28.21
CA GLY A 82 0.26 5.92 -28.17
C GLY A 82 1.05 5.95 -29.47
N ALA A 83 1.38 4.78 -30.04
CA ALA A 83 2.11 4.73 -31.31
C ALA A 83 1.31 5.31 -32.48
N TYR A 84 0.08 4.82 -32.70
CA TYR A 84 -0.67 5.11 -33.91
C TYR A 84 -1.52 6.39 -33.86
N LEU A 85 -2.03 6.80 -32.69
CA LEU A 85 -2.86 7.99 -32.58
C LEU A 85 -2.09 9.23 -32.14
N VAL A 86 -0.85 9.08 -31.66
CA VAL A 86 -0.07 10.19 -31.13
C VAL A 86 1.30 10.27 -31.79
N THR A 87 2.15 9.26 -31.61
CA THR A 87 3.55 9.33 -32.04
C THR A 87 3.72 9.44 -33.56
N ILE A 88 3.06 8.58 -34.34
CA ILE A 88 3.18 8.61 -35.81
C ILE A 88 2.66 9.94 -36.37
N PRO A 89 1.41 10.39 -36.05
CA PRO A 89 0.92 11.67 -36.54
C PRO A 89 1.78 12.87 -36.09
N ALA A 90 2.30 12.87 -34.86
CA ALA A 90 3.16 13.94 -34.38
C ALA A 90 4.51 14.00 -35.12
N ILE A 91 5.05 12.86 -35.53
CA ILE A 91 6.28 12.78 -36.32
C ILE A 91 6.01 13.26 -37.75
N GLU A 92 4.90 12.83 -38.36
CA GLU A 92 4.48 13.27 -39.70
C GLU A 92 4.20 14.79 -39.73
N ASP A 93 3.49 15.34 -38.75
CA ASP A 93 3.24 16.79 -38.64
C ASP A 93 4.54 17.59 -38.44
N ALA A 94 5.49 17.04 -37.66
CA ALA A 94 6.81 17.64 -37.50
C ALA A 94 7.67 17.61 -38.78
N GLN A 95 7.37 16.72 -39.73
CA GLN A 95 8.01 16.70 -41.05
C GLN A 95 7.44 17.79 -41.97
N ASP A 96 6.13 17.96 -41.98
CA ASP A 96 5.44 18.97 -42.81
C ASP A 96 5.61 20.40 -42.29
N THR A 97 6.11 20.53 -41.07
CA THR A 97 6.56 21.81 -40.54
C THR A 97 7.85 22.20 -41.26
N GLU A 98 7.74 22.86 -42.43
CA GLU A 98 8.79 23.74 -42.93
C GLU A 98 9.33 24.54 -41.74
N ILE A 99 10.65 24.76 -41.65
CA ILE A 99 11.31 25.55 -40.61
C ILE A 99 10.79 27.01 -40.70
N LYS A 100 9.55 27.22 -40.26
CA LYS A 100 8.77 28.44 -40.36
C LYS A 100 8.87 29.27 -39.11
N ASP A 101 9.34 28.68 -38.01
CA ASP A 101 9.81 29.44 -36.87
C ASP A 101 11.20 29.99 -37.20
N THR A 102 11.16 31.08 -37.95
CA THR A 102 12.20 32.10 -38.07
C THR A 102 12.53 32.66 -36.69
N PHE A 103 13.15 31.88 -35.84
CA PHE A 103 13.90 32.40 -34.72
C PHE A 103 15.34 32.62 -35.23
N TYR A 104 15.66 33.87 -35.56
CA TYR A 104 16.99 34.37 -35.96
C TYR A 104 17.45 34.19 -37.43
N GLY A 105 16.53 34.20 -38.39
CA GLY A 105 16.90 34.44 -39.81
C GLY A 105 17.61 33.28 -40.52
N TYR A 106 17.32 32.04 -40.11
CA TYR A 106 17.79 30.84 -40.80
C TYR A 106 16.93 30.56 -42.04
N ASP A 107 17.58 30.32 -43.18
CA ASP A 107 16.96 29.75 -44.38
C ASP A 107 17.73 28.47 -44.75
N VAL A 108 17.07 27.32 -44.60
CA VAL A 108 17.63 26.00 -44.94
C VAL A 108 17.26 25.72 -46.38
N GLN A 109 18.20 25.99 -47.29
CA GLN A 109 17.87 26.06 -48.71
C GLN A 109 17.81 24.71 -49.43
N GLN A 110 18.39 23.64 -48.88
CA GLN A 110 18.29 22.31 -49.47
C GLN A 110 18.82 21.24 -48.53
N ILE A 111 18.08 20.15 -48.38
CA ILE A 111 18.57 18.86 -47.89
C ILE A 111 18.38 17.93 -49.09
N SER A 112 19.44 17.63 -49.83
CA SER A 112 19.38 16.71 -50.97
C SER A 112 20.58 15.80 -51.00
N GLY A 113 20.32 14.50 -51.15
CA GLY A 113 21.32 13.46 -51.32
C GLY A 113 20.71 12.08 -51.21
N THR A 114 21.26 11.10 -51.92
CA THR A 114 20.85 9.69 -51.89
C THR A 114 21.74 8.82 -51.00
N ASP A 115 22.73 9.43 -50.33
CA ASP A 115 23.71 8.78 -49.43
C ASP A 115 24.43 9.85 -48.59
N ASP A 116 24.77 10.97 -49.22
CA ASP A 116 25.41 12.13 -48.61
C ASP A 116 24.53 13.37 -48.75
N TYR A 117 23.99 13.83 -47.64
CA TYR A 117 23.18 15.05 -47.57
C TYR A 117 24.09 16.26 -47.40
N ASN A 118 24.05 17.16 -48.39
CA ASN A 118 24.64 18.49 -48.26
C ASN A 118 23.61 19.40 -47.59
N ILE A 119 23.98 19.95 -46.45
CA ILE A 119 23.11 20.81 -45.64
C ILE A 119 23.63 22.23 -45.74
N TYR A 120 22.80 23.12 -46.26
CA TYR A 120 23.09 24.54 -46.41
C TYR A 120 22.26 25.37 -45.45
N ILE A 121 22.90 26.33 -44.78
CA ILE A 121 22.25 27.23 -43.83
C ILE A 121 22.76 28.64 -44.03
N TYR A 122 21.83 29.59 -44.15
CA TYR A 122 22.15 30.99 -43.97
C TYR A 122 22.12 31.36 -42.46
N TYR A 123 23.20 31.91 -41.92
CA TYR A 123 23.26 32.40 -40.55
C TYR A 123 24.05 33.71 -40.43
N ASP A 124 23.38 34.77 -39.97
CA ASP A 124 23.96 36.07 -39.69
C ASP A 124 24.19 36.27 -38.19
N GLY A 125 25.24 35.64 -37.66
CA GLY A 125 25.63 35.74 -36.25
C GLY A 125 27.14 35.70 -36.05
N ALA A 126 27.57 35.79 -34.78
CA ALA A 126 28.97 36.04 -34.44
C ALA A 126 29.85 34.78 -34.48
N SER A 127 29.26 33.61 -34.22
CA SER A 127 29.94 32.32 -34.21
C SER A 127 29.48 31.43 -35.34
N ALA A 128 30.37 30.60 -35.88
CA ALA A 128 29.97 29.57 -36.84
C ALA A 128 28.92 28.62 -36.21
N PRO A 129 27.83 28.29 -36.92
CA PRO A 129 26.83 27.36 -36.44
C PRO A 129 27.39 25.93 -36.37
N LYS A 130 26.91 25.17 -35.40
CA LYS A 130 27.16 23.72 -35.29
C LYS A 130 25.95 22.95 -35.76
N PHE A 131 26.21 21.88 -36.52
CA PHE A 131 25.17 20.95 -36.94
C PHE A 131 25.12 19.75 -36.02
N TYR A 132 23.90 19.36 -35.64
CA TYR A 132 23.62 18.17 -34.88
C TYR A 132 22.61 17.32 -35.62
N TYR A 133 22.85 16.02 -35.63
CA TYR A 133 21.92 15.05 -36.18
C TYR A 133 21.85 13.84 -35.25
N THR A 134 20.64 13.35 -35.02
CA THR A 134 20.36 12.21 -34.15
C THR A 134 19.58 11.20 -34.97
N GLN A 135 20.12 10.00 -35.15
CA GLN A 135 19.35 8.87 -35.65
C GLN A 135 18.37 8.45 -34.55
N VAL A 136 17.07 8.52 -34.82
CA VAL A 136 16.03 8.12 -33.89
C VAL A 136 15.96 6.59 -33.86
N THR A 137 16.33 6.00 -32.73
CA THR A 137 16.29 4.55 -32.51
C THR A 137 14.97 4.08 -31.90
N SER A 138 14.26 4.97 -31.21
CA SER A 138 12.89 4.73 -30.74
C SER A 138 12.16 6.05 -30.51
N CYS A 139 10.84 6.04 -30.61
CA CYS A 139 10.03 7.23 -30.36
C CYS A 139 8.76 6.88 -29.57
N SER A 140 8.34 7.78 -28.68
CA SER A 140 7.17 7.60 -27.82
C SER A 140 6.55 8.94 -27.44
N PHE A 141 5.26 9.09 -27.70
CA PHE A 141 4.55 10.36 -27.57
C PHE A 141 5.35 11.50 -28.22
N GLU A 142 5.77 12.51 -27.45
CA GLU A 142 6.59 13.65 -27.90
C GLU A 142 8.11 13.42 -27.79
N TYR A 143 8.54 12.21 -27.42
CA TYR A 143 9.95 11.89 -27.16
C TYR A 143 10.57 11.09 -28.28
N LEU A 144 11.75 11.56 -28.70
CA LEU A 144 12.64 10.86 -29.61
C LEU A 144 13.87 10.42 -28.83
N PHE A 145 14.22 9.15 -28.96
CA PHE A 145 15.43 8.58 -28.39
C PHE A 145 16.41 8.29 -29.51
N GLY A 146 17.67 8.62 -29.30
CA GLY A 146 18.71 8.39 -30.28
C GLY A 146 20.06 8.88 -29.78
N THR A 147 21.10 8.53 -30.54
CA THR A 147 22.45 8.99 -30.25
C THR A 147 22.74 10.23 -31.09
N GLN A 148 22.96 11.36 -30.41
CA GLN A 148 23.31 12.61 -31.07
C GLN A 148 24.75 12.58 -31.59
N LYS A 149 24.91 13.02 -32.83
CA LYS A 149 26.18 13.27 -33.47
C LYS A 149 26.29 14.75 -33.83
N THR A 150 27.52 15.21 -34.01
CA THR A 150 27.84 16.59 -34.40
C THR A 150 28.61 16.59 -35.70
N ALA A 151 28.42 17.64 -36.49
CA ALA A 151 29.29 17.99 -37.61
C ALA A 151 29.59 19.48 -37.55
N ASP A 152 30.86 19.82 -37.72
CA ASP A 152 31.26 21.20 -37.91
C ASP A 152 30.82 21.68 -39.30
N MET A 153 30.46 22.95 -39.38
CA MET A 153 30.05 23.58 -40.63
C MET A 153 31.17 24.45 -41.18
N SER A 154 31.40 24.38 -42.49
CA SER A 154 32.34 25.22 -43.22
C SER A 154 31.63 26.38 -43.90
N VAL A 155 32.31 27.53 -44.01
CA VAL A 155 31.77 28.71 -44.71
C VAL A 155 31.88 28.47 -46.22
N VAL A 156 30.76 28.63 -46.94
CA VAL A 156 30.74 28.64 -48.41
C VAL A 156 31.01 30.05 -48.93
N SER A 157 30.24 31.04 -48.47
CA SER A 157 30.38 32.45 -48.84
C SER A 157 29.57 33.35 -47.89
N GLY A 158 30.21 34.37 -47.30
CA GLY A 158 29.56 35.29 -46.37
C GLY A 158 28.90 34.55 -45.19
N HIS A 159 27.59 34.67 -45.09
CA HIS A 159 26.75 34.06 -44.05
C HIS A 159 26.21 32.66 -44.41
N LEU A 160 26.63 32.09 -45.55
CA LEU A 160 26.21 30.75 -45.98
C LEU A 160 27.21 29.69 -45.47
N TYR A 161 26.70 28.74 -44.70
CA TYR A 161 27.44 27.62 -44.14
C TYR A 161 26.98 26.30 -44.77
N THR A 162 27.91 25.35 -44.91
CA THR A 162 27.63 24.00 -45.42
C THR A 162 28.24 22.94 -44.51
N THR A 163 27.58 21.79 -44.45
CA THR A 163 28.22 20.55 -43.97
C THR A 163 27.73 19.38 -44.81
N LYS A 164 28.50 18.30 -44.81
CA LYS A 164 28.19 17.07 -45.52
C LYS A 164 28.03 15.96 -44.49
N VAL A 165 26.86 15.35 -44.45
CA VAL A 165 26.57 14.24 -43.54
C VAL A 165 26.01 13.05 -44.30
N THR A 166 26.52 11.88 -43.97
CA THR A 166 26.01 10.62 -44.49
C THR A 166 24.84 10.18 -43.61
N LEU A 167 23.63 10.23 -44.15
CA LEU A 167 22.42 9.73 -43.51
C LEU A 167 22.00 8.49 -44.28
N SER A 168 21.76 7.38 -43.58
CA SER A 168 21.33 6.16 -44.24
C SER A 168 19.85 6.19 -44.52
N ASP A 169 19.47 5.77 -45.72
CA ASP A 169 18.08 5.56 -46.14
C ASP A 169 17.30 4.76 -45.09
N ASP A 170 15.98 4.95 -45.07
CA ASP A 170 15.04 4.23 -44.20
C ASP A 170 15.27 4.47 -42.68
N ASN A 171 15.83 5.62 -42.30
CA ASN A 171 15.99 6.02 -40.90
C ASN A 171 15.39 7.40 -40.62
N VAL A 172 14.80 7.56 -39.43
CA VAL A 172 14.30 8.85 -38.97
C VAL A 172 15.46 9.63 -38.35
N TYR A 173 15.69 10.87 -38.80
CA TYR A 173 16.70 11.75 -38.23
C TYR A 173 16.08 13.00 -37.61
N LEU A 174 16.58 13.37 -36.44
CA LEU A 174 16.29 14.64 -35.82
C LEU A 174 17.50 15.55 -36.02
N VAL A 175 17.32 16.68 -36.68
CA VAL A 175 18.41 17.62 -36.95
C VAL A 175 18.24 18.89 -36.12
N SER A 176 19.35 19.47 -35.69
CA SER A 176 19.34 20.70 -34.93
C SER A 176 20.58 21.52 -35.22
N PHE A 177 20.45 22.82 -35.04
CA PHE A 177 21.51 23.79 -35.28
C PHE A 177 21.73 24.58 -34.00
N GLU A 178 22.99 24.81 -33.63
CA GLU A 178 23.33 25.63 -32.47
C GLU A 178 24.33 26.70 -32.85
N ALA A 179 24.04 27.95 -32.51
CA ALA A 179 24.95 29.07 -32.66
C ALA A 179 24.73 30.06 -31.52
N ASP A 180 25.80 30.72 -31.07
CA ASP A 180 25.75 31.77 -30.04
C ASP A 180 24.97 31.36 -28.76
N GLY A 181 25.09 30.09 -28.35
CA GLY A 181 24.44 29.54 -27.16
C GLY A 181 22.94 29.29 -27.31
N LYS A 182 22.40 29.38 -28.53
CA LYS A 182 20.99 29.13 -28.85
C LYS A 182 20.87 27.94 -29.80
N ARG A 183 19.81 27.15 -29.64
CA ARG A 183 19.59 25.92 -30.40
C ARG A 183 18.23 25.93 -31.09
N SER A 184 18.20 25.64 -32.38
CA SER A 184 17.00 25.36 -33.18
C SER A 184 16.92 23.86 -33.46
N GLN A 185 15.72 23.28 -33.47
CA GLN A 185 15.50 21.84 -33.64
C GLN A 185 14.37 21.60 -34.63
N THR A 186 14.59 20.71 -35.59
CA THR A 186 13.58 20.26 -36.55
C THR A 186 13.75 18.77 -36.84
N THR A 187 12.65 18.07 -37.09
CA THR A 187 12.71 16.67 -37.49
C THR A 187 12.88 16.61 -39.00
N VAL A 188 13.86 15.85 -39.49
CA VAL A 188 14.00 15.60 -40.93
C VAL A 188 13.77 14.12 -41.15
N ILE A 189 12.61 13.86 -41.72
CA ILE A 189 12.24 12.53 -42.15
C ILE A 189 12.67 12.42 -43.60
N ASP A 190 13.53 11.44 -43.89
CA ASP A 190 13.86 11.08 -45.26
C ASP A 190 12.56 10.72 -46.00
N GLU A 191 12.37 11.28 -47.20
CA GLU A 191 11.19 10.99 -48.05
C GLU A 191 11.07 9.50 -48.40
N THR A 192 12.13 8.70 -48.17
CA THR A 192 12.18 7.26 -48.44
C THR A 192 11.87 6.37 -47.24
N ILE A 193 11.55 6.90 -46.06
CA ILE A 193 11.21 6.05 -44.91
C ILE A 193 10.01 5.17 -45.26
N GLY A 194 10.24 3.86 -45.24
CA GLY A 194 9.14 2.91 -45.35
C GLY A 194 8.20 3.10 -44.17
N SER A 195 6.88 3.14 -44.43
CA SER A 195 5.86 3.21 -43.38
C SER A 195 6.03 2.14 -42.29
N ASP A 196 6.70 1.04 -42.62
CA ASP A 196 7.07 -0.05 -41.71
C ASP A 196 8.12 0.34 -40.65
N THR A 197 9.17 1.08 -41.05
CA THR A 197 10.27 1.46 -40.14
C THR A 197 9.81 2.50 -39.12
N LEU A 198 9.00 3.48 -39.54
CA LEU A 198 8.37 4.45 -38.64
C LEU A 198 7.44 3.74 -37.63
N GLN A 199 6.60 2.82 -38.09
CA GLN A 199 5.69 2.06 -37.21
C GLN A 199 6.45 1.22 -36.18
N LYS A 200 7.49 0.49 -36.60
CA LYS A 200 8.33 -0.31 -35.69
C LYS A 200 8.99 0.56 -34.62
N THR A 201 9.54 1.70 -35.02
CA THR A 201 10.22 2.64 -34.12
C THR A 201 9.26 3.26 -33.11
N ALA A 202 8.04 3.61 -33.55
CA ALA A 202 6.98 4.16 -32.70
C ALA A 202 6.43 3.13 -31.71
N ILE A 203 6.17 1.89 -32.16
CA ILE A 203 5.70 0.82 -31.27
C ILE A 203 6.77 0.49 -30.23
N ALA A 204 8.03 0.32 -30.66
CA ALA A 204 9.13 -0.04 -29.77
C ALA A 204 9.34 1.01 -28.67
N GLY A 205 9.36 2.31 -29.03
CA GLY A 205 9.51 3.37 -28.03
C GLY A 205 8.32 3.46 -27.07
N ASN A 206 7.08 3.36 -27.57
CA ASN A 206 5.90 3.36 -26.71
C ASN A 206 5.86 2.14 -25.77
N MET A 207 6.27 0.95 -26.23
CA MET A 207 6.41 -0.21 -25.36
C MET A 207 7.47 -0.01 -24.28
N TYR A 208 8.61 0.62 -24.62
CA TYR A 208 9.65 0.92 -23.63
C TYR A 208 9.13 1.87 -22.54
N VAL A 209 8.53 2.99 -22.94
CA VAL A 209 8.01 4.00 -22.02
C VAL A 209 6.86 3.47 -21.17
N ASN A 210 5.91 2.72 -21.76
CA ASN A 210 4.79 2.11 -21.05
C ASN A 210 5.22 0.90 -20.20
N GLY A 211 6.37 0.30 -20.52
CA GLY A 211 6.92 -0.82 -19.78
C GLY A 211 7.23 -0.47 -18.33
N ILE A 212 7.83 0.70 -18.10
CA ILE A 212 8.20 1.16 -16.75
C ILE A 212 6.99 1.22 -15.79
N PRO A 213 5.91 1.99 -16.06
CA PRO A 213 4.75 2.06 -15.18
C PRO A 213 4.02 0.70 -15.06
N THR A 214 4.03 -0.11 -16.13
CA THR A 214 3.45 -1.46 -16.12
C THR A 214 4.21 -2.39 -15.18
N VAL A 215 5.54 -2.40 -15.24
CA VAL A 215 6.38 -3.17 -14.32
C VAL A 215 6.15 -2.70 -12.88
N MET A 216 6.11 -1.38 -12.63
CA MET A 216 5.81 -0.85 -11.30
C MET A 216 4.44 -1.30 -10.79
N PHE A 217 3.41 -1.27 -11.63
CA PHE A 217 2.08 -1.79 -11.29
C PHE A 217 2.14 -3.27 -10.89
N PHE A 218 2.83 -4.12 -11.66
CA PHE A 218 2.95 -5.54 -11.35
C PHE A 218 3.78 -5.79 -10.09
N LEU A 219 4.85 -5.03 -9.85
CA LEU A 219 5.61 -5.10 -8.60
C LEU A 219 4.70 -4.77 -7.41
N VAL A 220 3.98 -3.65 -7.46
CA VAL A 220 3.04 -3.26 -6.39
C VAL A 220 1.96 -4.33 -6.19
N LEU A 221 1.42 -4.91 -7.27
CA LEU A 221 0.43 -5.98 -7.21
C LEU A 221 1.00 -7.24 -6.55
N LEU A 222 2.21 -7.68 -6.95
CA LEU A 222 2.90 -8.85 -6.41
C LEU A 222 3.27 -8.63 -4.94
N PHE A 223 3.95 -7.54 -4.60
CA PHE A 223 4.31 -7.24 -3.22
C PHE A 223 3.08 -7.07 -2.33
N SER A 224 2.04 -6.40 -2.81
CA SER A 224 0.79 -6.26 -2.04
C SER A 224 0.11 -7.59 -1.77
N THR A 225 0.14 -8.53 -2.72
CA THR A 225 -0.45 -9.85 -2.52
C THR A 225 0.44 -10.76 -1.68
N TRP A 226 1.74 -10.72 -1.89
CA TRP A 226 2.73 -11.44 -1.10
C TRP A 226 2.70 -11.00 0.36
N MET A 227 2.77 -9.69 0.63
CA MET A 227 2.68 -9.13 1.98
C MET A 227 1.38 -9.56 2.67
N ARG A 228 0.24 -9.45 1.99
CA ARG A 228 -1.05 -9.90 2.55
C ARG A 228 -1.04 -11.39 2.91
N ARG A 229 -0.55 -12.25 2.02
CA ARG A 229 -0.45 -13.70 2.30
C ARG A 229 0.48 -13.98 3.48
N ASN A 230 1.59 -13.26 3.58
CA ASN A 230 2.53 -13.43 4.69
C ASN A 230 1.92 -12.97 6.02
N PHE A 231 1.28 -11.79 6.04
CA PHE A 231 0.56 -11.30 7.22
C PHE A 231 -0.57 -12.23 7.65
N GLU A 232 -1.33 -12.79 6.71
CA GLU A 232 -2.40 -13.75 7.01
C GLU A 232 -1.84 -15.05 7.61
N LYS A 233 -0.71 -15.57 7.10
CA LYS A 233 -0.03 -16.73 7.68
C LYS A 233 0.49 -16.45 9.09
N GLN A 234 1.17 -15.31 9.29
CA GLN A 234 1.66 -14.93 10.61
C GLN A 234 0.51 -14.74 11.60
N ARG A 235 -0.59 -14.12 11.15
CA ARG A 235 -1.79 -13.96 11.96
C ARG A 235 -2.40 -15.31 12.35
N ALA A 236 -2.56 -16.24 11.42
CA ALA A 236 -3.08 -17.56 11.71
C ALA A 236 -2.22 -18.31 12.75
N LYS A 237 -0.88 -18.16 12.65
CA LYS A 237 0.04 -18.69 13.66
C LYS A 237 -0.19 -18.05 15.04
N PHE A 238 -0.35 -16.73 15.12
CA PHE A 238 -0.62 -16.07 16.40
C PHE A 238 -2.01 -16.37 16.97
N GLU A 239 -3.02 -16.60 16.12
CA GLU A 239 -4.35 -17.07 16.55
C GLU A 239 -4.24 -18.49 17.13
N ALA A 240 -3.47 -19.39 16.53
CA ALA A 240 -3.22 -20.74 17.06
C ALA A 240 -2.41 -20.75 18.38
N GLU A 241 -1.49 -19.80 18.55
CA GLU A 241 -0.74 -19.60 19.80
C GLU A 241 -1.56 -18.92 20.91
N GLY A 242 -2.82 -18.53 20.64
CA GLY A 242 -3.67 -17.78 21.57
C GLY A 242 -3.19 -16.34 21.84
N ARG A 243 -2.24 -15.83 21.04
CA ARG A 243 -1.70 -14.47 21.13
C ARG A 243 -2.57 -13.43 20.44
N LEU A 244 -3.45 -13.85 19.54
CA LEU A 244 -4.45 -13.01 18.89
C LEU A 244 -5.82 -13.68 18.94
N TYR A 245 -6.87 -12.86 19.06
CA TYR A 245 -8.24 -13.32 18.87
C TYR A 245 -8.57 -13.61 17.40
N PRO A 246 -9.51 -14.53 17.12
CA PRO A 246 -10.03 -14.78 15.78
C PRO A 246 -10.52 -13.50 15.08
N LYS A 247 -10.44 -13.47 13.74
CA LYS A 247 -10.88 -12.31 12.93
C LYS A 247 -12.33 -11.91 13.24
N GLY A 248 -12.52 -10.64 13.59
CA GLY A 248 -13.84 -10.08 13.95
C GLY A 248 -14.10 -10.04 15.45
N TYR A 249 -13.24 -10.66 16.25
CA TYR A 249 -13.27 -10.64 17.70
C TYR A 249 -12.13 -9.76 18.26
N GLY A 250 -12.28 -9.23 19.48
CA GLY A 250 -11.27 -8.36 20.12
C GLY A 250 -11.47 -6.86 19.88
N LEU A 251 -12.69 -6.39 19.62
CA LEU A 251 -13.06 -4.98 19.69
C LEU A 251 -14.17 -4.80 20.72
N CYS A 252 -14.03 -3.82 21.62
CA CYS A 252 -15.09 -3.49 22.57
C CYS A 252 -16.33 -2.98 21.82
N LYS A 253 -17.50 -3.58 22.05
CA LYS A 253 -18.77 -3.21 21.40
C LYS A 253 -19.20 -1.77 21.72
N LYS A 254 -18.81 -1.24 22.88
CA LYS A 254 -19.18 0.11 23.36
C LYS A 254 -18.25 1.20 22.87
N CYS A 255 -16.93 1.01 22.96
CA CYS A 255 -15.95 2.06 22.65
C CYS A 255 -15.03 1.78 21.45
N GLY A 256 -15.11 0.57 20.86
CA GLY A 256 -14.33 0.19 19.68
C GLY A 256 -12.83 -0.04 19.94
N MET A 257 -12.37 -0.01 21.20
CA MET A 257 -10.96 -0.27 21.53
C MET A 257 -10.61 -1.75 21.26
N THR A 258 -9.41 -2.00 20.73
CA THR A 258 -8.85 -3.34 20.60
C THR A 258 -8.63 -3.95 21.98
N VAL A 259 -9.16 -5.15 22.18
CA VAL A 259 -9.07 -5.95 23.39
C VAL A 259 -8.00 -7.02 23.21
N LEU A 260 -7.11 -7.17 24.18
CA LEU A 260 -6.06 -8.18 24.17
C LEU A 260 -6.56 -9.53 24.72
N PRO A 261 -5.96 -10.67 24.31
CA PRO A 261 -6.28 -11.98 24.87
C PRO A 261 -6.19 -12.01 26.39
N GLY A 262 -7.23 -12.51 27.06
CA GLY A 262 -7.31 -12.60 28.52
C GLY A 262 -7.95 -11.38 29.21
N GLU A 263 -8.16 -10.27 28.50
CA GLU A 263 -8.92 -9.14 29.01
C GLU A 263 -10.42 -9.45 29.08
N LYS A 264 -10.98 -9.32 30.28
CA LYS A 264 -12.39 -9.61 30.57
C LYS A 264 -13.23 -8.33 30.63
N VAL A 265 -12.58 -7.22 30.92
CA VAL A 265 -13.18 -5.89 30.98
C VAL A 265 -12.38 -4.94 30.09
N CYS A 266 -13.08 -4.12 29.31
CA CYS A 266 -12.42 -3.15 28.46
C CYS A 266 -11.69 -2.08 29.31
N ARG A 267 -10.37 -1.99 29.16
CA ARG A 267 -9.52 -1.01 29.87
C ARG A 267 -9.96 0.45 29.71
N LYS A 268 -10.67 0.79 28.63
CA LYS A 268 -11.12 2.17 28.37
C LYS A 268 -12.43 2.52 29.05
N CYS A 269 -13.39 1.59 29.04
CA CYS A 269 -14.80 1.91 29.29
C CYS A 269 -15.49 1.01 30.30
N GLY A 270 -14.76 0.06 30.91
CA GLY A 270 -15.29 -0.82 31.94
C GLY A 270 -16.30 -1.85 31.44
N GLU A 271 -16.59 -1.88 30.13
CA GLU A 271 -17.57 -2.81 29.57
C GLU A 271 -17.03 -4.24 29.58
N PRO A 272 -17.77 -5.22 30.12
CA PRO A 272 -17.40 -6.63 30.04
C PRO A 272 -17.35 -7.08 28.57
N ILE A 273 -16.34 -7.88 28.27
CA ILE A 273 -16.08 -8.35 26.91
C ILE A 273 -16.72 -9.72 26.74
N ASP A 274 -17.54 -9.85 25.70
CA ASP A 274 -18.32 -11.05 25.39
C ASP A 274 -17.45 -12.14 24.77
N ILE A 275 -16.60 -12.81 25.56
CA ILE A 275 -15.60 -13.82 25.09
C ILE A 275 -16.32 -15.05 24.52
N PRO A 276 -16.00 -15.55 23.31
CA PRO A 276 -16.67 -16.72 22.76
C PRO A 276 -16.43 -17.94 23.64
N GLU A 277 -17.47 -18.75 23.85
CA GLU A 277 -17.45 -19.93 24.72
C GLU A 277 -16.29 -20.89 24.40
N GLU A 278 -15.90 -21.01 23.14
CA GLU A 278 -14.78 -21.84 22.68
C GLU A 278 -13.44 -21.40 23.31
N ILE A 279 -13.21 -20.09 23.41
CA ILE A 279 -12.00 -19.51 24.02
C ILE A 279 -12.06 -19.62 25.54
N GLN A 280 -13.25 -19.43 26.12
CA GLN A 280 -13.45 -19.62 27.57
C GLN A 280 -13.16 -21.07 27.98
N ARG A 281 -13.74 -22.05 27.28
CA ARG A 281 -13.49 -23.48 27.52
C ARG A 281 -12.04 -23.88 27.36
N ALA A 282 -11.36 -23.40 26.31
CA ALA A 282 -9.94 -23.68 26.12
C ALA A 282 -9.08 -23.15 27.29
N THR A 283 -9.43 -21.98 27.83
CA THR A 283 -8.75 -21.38 28.99
C THR A 283 -9.00 -22.20 30.26
N LEU A 284 -10.27 -22.58 30.51
CA LEU A 284 -10.67 -23.38 31.67
C LEU A 284 -10.07 -24.79 31.65
N ALA A 285 -10.02 -25.43 30.47
CA ALA A 285 -9.37 -26.72 30.27
C ALA A 285 -7.87 -26.68 30.60
N LYS A 286 -7.20 -25.56 30.31
CA LYS A 286 -5.77 -25.38 30.63
C LYS A 286 -5.52 -25.15 32.12
N LEU A 287 -6.43 -24.45 32.81
CA LEU A 287 -6.31 -24.13 34.24
C LEU A 287 -6.65 -25.30 35.15
N TYR A 288 -7.73 -26.01 34.86
CA TYR A 288 -8.29 -27.06 35.72
C TYR A 288 -8.04 -28.48 35.21
N GLY A 289 -7.52 -28.61 33.99
CA GLY A 289 -7.37 -29.89 33.31
C GLY A 289 -8.71 -30.46 32.82
N THR A 290 -8.61 -31.54 32.04
CA THR A 290 -9.75 -32.27 31.49
C THR A 290 -9.73 -33.71 31.94
N GLU A 291 -10.91 -34.33 32.02
CA GLU A 291 -11.08 -35.75 32.29
C GLU A 291 -12.11 -36.36 31.33
N LYS A 292 -12.07 -37.69 31.18
CA LYS A 292 -12.99 -38.39 30.28
C LYS A 292 -14.33 -38.61 30.98
N CYS A 293 -15.42 -38.23 30.30
CA CYS A 293 -16.77 -38.54 30.75
C CYS A 293 -16.97 -40.07 30.81
N PRO A 294 -17.42 -40.63 31.95
CA PRO A 294 -17.60 -42.07 32.10
C PRO A 294 -18.73 -42.64 31.22
N ASN A 295 -19.69 -41.81 30.81
CA ASN A 295 -20.82 -42.28 29.97
C ASN A 295 -20.50 -42.24 28.46
N CYS A 296 -19.81 -41.20 27.96
CA CYS A 296 -19.62 -41.01 26.51
C CYS A 296 -18.17 -40.85 26.06
N GLY A 297 -17.20 -40.87 26.98
CA GLY A 297 -15.77 -40.72 26.67
C GLY A 297 -15.35 -39.33 26.18
N ASN A 298 -16.22 -38.32 26.20
CA ASN A 298 -15.86 -36.94 25.83
C ASN A 298 -14.94 -36.31 26.87
N ASP A 299 -14.03 -35.43 26.45
CA ASP A 299 -13.26 -34.61 27.39
C ASP A 299 -14.18 -33.57 28.05
N VAL A 300 -14.19 -33.55 29.37
CA VAL A 300 -14.98 -32.65 30.21
C VAL A 300 -14.01 -31.90 31.12
N ILE A 301 -14.20 -30.60 31.28
CA ILE A 301 -13.32 -29.80 32.14
C ILE A 301 -13.64 -30.15 33.60
N LYS A 302 -12.62 -30.22 34.47
CA LYS A 302 -12.81 -30.66 35.86
C LYS A 302 -13.73 -29.81 36.74
N ILE A 303 -14.14 -28.63 36.27
CA ILE A 303 -15.13 -27.79 36.96
C ILE A 303 -16.55 -27.93 36.39
N GLU A 304 -16.70 -28.58 35.23
CA GLU A 304 -18.00 -28.73 34.58
C GLU A 304 -18.80 -29.85 35.27
N LYS A 305 -19.95 -29.50 35.85
CA LYS A 305 -20.85 -30.44 36.53
C LYS A 305 -21.57 -31.39 35.56
N VAL A 306 -21.72 -30.97 34.31
CA VAL A 306 -22.47 -31.71 33.27
C VAL A 306 -21.62 -31.85 32.01
N CYS A 307 -21.57 -33.06 31.46
CA CYS A 307 -20.87 -33.30 30.21
C CYS A 307 -21.57 -32.55 29.05
N PRO A 308 -20.86 -31.72 28.27
CA PRO A 308 -21.46 -30.99 27.15
C PRO A 308 -22.02 -31.87 26.04
N LYS A 309 -21.48 -33.08 25.88
CA LYS A 309 -21.83 -33.97 24.76
C LYS A 309 -23.05 -34.82 25.08
N CYS A 310 -23.03 -35.53 26.20
CA CYS A 310 -24.08 -36.49 26.57
C CYS A 310 -25.01 -35.99 27.68
N LYS A 311 -24.79 -34.78 28.20
CA LYS A 311 -25.59 -34.15 29.27
C LYS A 311 -25.65 -34.95 30.58
N THR A 312 -24.76 -35.92 30.77
CA THR A 312 -24.67 -36.70 32.00
C THR A 312 -23.97 -35.88 33.09
N GLN A 313 -24.46 -35.96 34.32
CA GLN A 313 -23.82 -35.35 35.48
C GLN A 313 -22.49 -36.06 35.78
N MET A 314 -21.45 -35.29 36.09
CA MET A 314 -20.14 -35.83 36.42
C MET A 314 -20.15 -36.34 37.87
N PRO A 315 -19.73 -37.59 38.13
CA PRO A 315 -19.76 -38.17 39.47
C PRO A 315 -18.79 -37.43 40.42
N GLY A 316 -19.21 -37.21 41.67
CA GLY A 316 -18.39 -36.52 42.69
C GLY A 316 -18.40 -34.98 42.59
N ARG A 317 -19.29 -34.39 41.79
CA ARG A 317 -19.51 -32.94 41.73
C ARG A 317 -20.92 -32.60 42.18
N GLU A 318 -21.07 -32.21 43.44
CA GLU A 318 -22.37 -31.85 43.98
C GLU A 318 -22.87 -30.50 43.44
N VAL A 319 -24.18 -30.41 43.27
CA VAL A 319 -24.86 -29.17 42.87
C VAL A 319 -24.97 -28.29 44.11
N LEU A 320 -23.93 -27.49 44.38
CA LEU A 320 -24.04 -26.38 45.33
C LEU A 320 -25.23 -25.50 44.95
N SER A 321 -26.05 -25.16 45.95
CA SER A 321 -27.26 -24.33 45.82
C SER A 321 -26.89 -22.89 45.46
N GLU A 322 -27.82 -22.13 44.88
CA GLU A 322 -27.58 -20.72 44.46
C GLU A 322 -27.14 -19.81 45.63
N ASP A 323 -27.37 -20.25 46.87
CA ASP A 323 -27.03 -19.52 48.11
C ASP A 323 -25.57 -19.68 48.56
N GLU A 324 -24.76 -20.49 47.87
CA GLU A 324 -23.35 -20.78 48.21
C GLU A 324 -22.37 -20.29 47.14
N THR A 325 -22.69 -19.15 46.50
CA THR A 325 -21.76 -18.45 45.62
C THR A 325 -21.57 -17.00 46.07
N PHE A 326 -20.34 -16.49 45.96
CA PHE A 326 -20.02 -15.09 46.21
C PHE A 326 -19.51 -14.41 44.94
N LYS A 327 -19.69 -13.10 44.82
CA LYS A 327 -19.16 -12.34 43.69
C LYS A 327 -17.68 -12.10 43.88
N CYS A 328 -16.86 -12.56 42.94
CA CYS A 328 -15.44 -12.24 42.92
C CYS A 328 -15.22 -10.72 42.85
N SER A 329 -14.46 -10.17 43.78
CA SER A 329 -14.10 -8.74 43.84
C SER A 329 -13.35 -8.26 42.59
N GLU A 330 -12.56 -9.12 41.96
CA GLU A 330 -11.72 -8.78 40.81
C GLU A 330 -12.46 -8.81 39.47
N CYS A 331 -13.49 -9.65 39.32
CA CYS A 331 -14.14 -9.85 38.02
C CYS A 331 -15.67 -9.95 38.04
N GLY A 332 -16.31 -9.87 39.21
CA GLY A 332 -17.76 -9.85 39.38
C GLY A 332 -18.47 -11.16 39.02
N THR A 333 -17.74 -12.22 38.70
CA THR A 333 -18.30 -13.56 38.45
C THR A 333 -18.74 -14.19 39.76
N ASP A 334 -19.86 -14.92 39.73
CA ASP A 334 -20.30 -15.76 40.84
C ASP A 334 -19.34 -16.96 40.99
N VAL A 335 -18.75 -17.07 42.18
CA VAL A 335 -17.71 -18.04 42.55
C VAL A 335 -18.26 -18.93 43.65
N PRO A 336 -18.07 -20.25 43.59
CA PRO A 336 -18.42 -21.15 44.70
C PRO A 336 -17.68 -20.77 45.98
N VAL A 337 -18.35 -20.79 47.14
CA VAL A 337 -17.74 -20.44 48.44
C VAL A 337 -16.50 -21.29 48.76
N ASP A 338 -16.47 -22.55 48.33
CA ASP A 338 -15.33 -23.47 48.56
C ASP A 338 -14.18 -23.32 47.53
N ALA A 339 -14.21 -22.31 46.65
CA ALA A 339 -13.18 -22.15 45.63
C ALA A 339 -12.01 -21.32 46.15
N ASP A 340 -10.82 -21.92 46.28
CA ASP A 340 -9.57 -21.20 46.61
C ASP A 340 -9.19 -20.11 45.60
N LYS A 341 -9.72 -20.20 44.37
CA LYS A 341 -9.44 -19.28 43.27
C LYS A 341 -10.64 -19.06 42.38
N CYS A 342 -10.78 -17.84 41.87
CA CYS A 342 -11.87 -17.48 40.99
C CYS A 342 -11.80 -18.27 39.68
N PRO A 343 -12.86 -19.01 39.28
CA PRO A 343 -12.88 -19.78 38.04
C PRO A 343 -12.76 -18.93 36.79
N MET A 344 -13.15 -17.65 36.89
CA MET A 344 -13.10 -16.73 35.77
C MET A 344 -11.85 -15.87 35.76
N CYS A 345 -11.34 -15.37 36.89
CA CYS A 345 -10.17 -14.48 36.90
C CYS A 345 -8.87 -15.05 37.47
N GLY A 346 -8.92 -16.17 38.20
CA GLY A 346 -7.75 -16.76 38.85
C GLY A 346 -7.27 -16.02 40.10
N ALA A 347 -7.99 -14.98 40.55
CA ALA A 347 -7.76 -14.34 41.85
C ALA A 347 -7.86 -15.40 42.96
N ARG A 348 -6.91 -15.40 43.90
CA ARG A 348 -6.94 -16.30 45.05
C ARG A 348 -7.79 -15.70 46.16
N PHE A 349 -8.47 -16.56 46.89
CA PHE A 349 -9.21 -16.20 48.09
C PHE A 349 -8.53 -16.95 49.21
N ASP A 350 -7.58 -16.28 49.87
CA ASP A 350 -6.84 -16.87 50.98
C ASP A 350 -7.71 -16.73 52.24
N ASP A 351 -8.22 -17.86 52.76
CA ASP A 351 -8.84 -17.96 54.08
C ASP A 351 -7.74 -18.13 55.13
N ASP A 352 -7.04 -17.05 55.46
CA ASP A 352 -6.20 -17.00 56.65
C ASP A 352 -6.67 -15.84 57.54
N SER A 353 -7.63 -16.16 58.40
CA SER A 353 -7.80 -15.49 59.68
C SER A 353 -6.56 -15.76 60.55
N ASP A 354 -5.50 -14.99 60.35
CA ASP A 354 -4.49 -14.77 61.37
C ASP A 354 -4.35 -13.27 61.60
N GLU A 355 -4.97 -12.82 62.69
CA GLU A 355 -4.73 -11.52 63.30
C GLU A 355 -3.24 -11.39 63.64
N THR A 356 -2.48 -10.79 62.73
CA THR A 356 -1.48 -9.80 63.15
C THR A 356 -1.97 -8.45 62.66
N ALA A 357 -2.95 -7.91 63.38
CA ALA A 357 -3.24 -6.48 63.35
C ALA A 357 -1.97 -5.75 63.81
N VAL A 358 -1.09 -5.44 62.86
CA VAL A 358 -0.06 -4.44 63.09
C VAL A 358 -0.84 -3.14 63.20
N GLU A 359 -1.04 -2.67 64.43
CA GLU A 359 -1.68 -1.37 64.68
C GLU A 359 -1.02 -0.35 63.75
N SER A 360 -1.82 0.52 63.12
CA SER A 360 -1.33 1.56 62.23
C SER A 360 -1.80 2.91 62.73
N PHE A 361 -0.94 3.93 62.61
CA PHE A 361 -1.25 5.30 62.97
C PHE A 361 -1.16 6.19 61.74
N LYS A 362 -1.85 7.33 61.76
CA LYS A 362 -1.74 8.31 60.67
C LYS A 362 -0.49 9.15 60.85
N CYS A 363 0.35 9.23 59.83
CA CYS A 363 1.47 10.15 59.77
C CYS A 363 0.95 11.59 59.94
N SER A 364 1.50 12.32 60.91
CA SER A 364 1.11 13.71 61.21
C SER A 364 1.44 14.69 60.07
N GLU A 365 2.45 14.38 59.25
CA GLU A 365 2.92 15.27 58.18
C GLU A 365 2.14 15.11 56.86
N CYS A 366 1.70 13.89 56.52
CA CYS A 366 1.07 13.63 55.22
C CYS A 366 -0.26 12.87 55.28
N GLY A 367 -0.70 12.44 56.47
CA GLY A 367 -1.98 11.76 56.69
C GLY A 367 -2.04 10.30 56.21
N GLU A 368 -0.94 9.75 55.71
CA GLU A 368 -0.85 8.35 55.27
C GLU A 368 -0.90 7.40 56.47
N LEU A 369 -1.53 6.23 56.30
CA LEU A 369 -1.55 5.19 57.33
C LEU A 369 -0.21 4.46 57.34
N VAL A 370 0.48 4.50 58.48
CA VAL A 370 1.80 3.92 58.68
C VAL A 370 1.73 2.83 59.75
N PRO A 371 2.38 1.67 59.54
CA PRO A 371 2.48 0.63 60.58
C PRO A 371 3.19 1.13 61.83
N SER A 372 2.74 0.73 63.03
CA SER A 372 3.29 1.20 64.32
C SER A 372 4.76 0.84 64.55
N ASN A 373 5.31 -0.10 63.80
CA ASN A 373 6.71 -0.50 63.88
C ASN A 373 7.64 0.28 62.91
N ALA A 374 7.10 1.17 62.07
CA ALA A 374 7.90 1.92 61.10
C ALA A 374 8.70 3.06 61.76
N GLU A 375 9.99 3.17 61.43
CA GLU A 375 10.85 4.26 61.92
C GLU A 375 10.75 5.53 61.06
N PHE A 376 10.18 5.42 59.86
CA PHE A 376 9.93 6.56 58.98
C PHE A 376 8.73 6.31 58.07
N CYS A 377 8.08 7.38 57.61
CA CYS A 377 6.99 7.31 56.66
C CYS A 377 7.52 7.07 55.25
N GLU A 378 7.07 6.01 54.58
CA GLU A 378 7.51 5.68 53.21
C GLU A 378 7.05 6.69 52.15
N LYS A 379 6.00 7.46 52.46
CA LYS A 379 5.43 8.44 51.52
C LYS A 379 6.10 9.80 51.58
N CYS A 380 6.44 10.30 52.78
CA CYS A 380 7.00 11.64 52.95
C CYS A 380 8.41 11.68 53.58
N GLY A 381 8.91 10.54 54.08
CA GLY A 381 10.24 10.44 54.69
C GLY A 381 10.35 10.98 56.12
N ALA A 382 9.23 11.36 56.76
CA ALA A 382 9.22 11.81 58.15
C ALA A 382 9.69 10.67 59.08
N LYS A 383 10.69 10.92 59.95
CA LYS A 383 11.15 9.97 60.96
C LYS A 383 10.28 10.03 62.21
N PHE A 384 10.06 8.87 62.84
CA PHE A 384 9.35 8.74 64.11
C PHE A 384 10.36 8.32 65.18
N ASP A 385 10.57 9.15 66.18
CA ASP A 385 11.42 8.82 67.32
C ASP A 385 10.61 7.95 68.31
N LYS A 386 11.17 6.80 68.71
CA LYS A 386 10.59 5.92 69.73
C LYS A 386 11.07 6.41 71.10
N ASP A 387 10.17 6.95 71.92
CA ASP A 387 10.42 7.22 73.35
C ASP A 387 10.24 5.95 74.20
#